data_AF-A0A1F3K555-F1
#
_entry.id   AF-A0A1F3K555-F1
#
_cell.length_a   1.000
_cell.length_b   1.000
_cell.length_c   1.000
_cell.angle_alpha   90.00
_cell.angle_beta   90.00
_cell.angle_gamma   90.00
#
_symmetry.space_group_name_H-M   'P 1'
#
loop_
_entity.id
_entity.type
_entity.pdbx_description
1 polymer ?
#
loop_
_entity_poly.entity_id
_entity_poly.type
_entity_poly.pdbx_seq_one_letter_code
_entity_poly.pdbx_strand_id
1 'polypeptide(L)'
;MKETAIITILNISRAYEIRHFQVRIPRDTQSICAIELTVRANGKSLGKVAPVENILNYQRNPLFGDLMLFSCEEGNCFYTGELHESDNNSLMFDFSKFEKDEFAEWTHGAKQEAEEVTVDGDTTVVMGVYRDKTGKAITEIRGYEIKVIIWIKTKD
;
A
#
# COMPACT_ATOMS: atom_id res chain seq x y z
N MET A 1 10.91 -21.58 -12.36
CA MET A 1 10.90 -20.35 -11.54
C MET A 1 9.53 -20.22 -10.91
N LYS A 2 9.48 -20.06 -9.60
CA LYS A 2 8.24 -19.95 -8.83
C LYS A 2 8.21 -18.63 -8.08
N GLU A 3 7.07 -17.95 -8.13
CA GLU A 3 6.82 -16.73 -7.36
C GLU A 3 6.03 -17.10 -6.10
N THR A 4 6.35 -16.46 -4.98
CA THR A 4 5.67 -16.69 -3.70
C THR A 4 5.57 -15.38 -2.93
N ALA A 5 4.47 -15.19 -2.20
CA ALA A 5 4.24 -14.01 -1.39
C ALA A 5 4.50 -14.29 0.09
N ILE A 6 5.22 -13.39 0.76
CA ILE A 6 5.37 -13.36 2.21
C ILE A 6 4.49 -12.25 2.75
N ILE A 7 3.52 -12.60 3.59
CA ILE A 7 2.53 -11.66 4.12
C ILE A 7 2.88 -11.35 5.57
N THR A 8 3.10 -10.07 5.87
CA THR A 8 3.30 -9.57 7.22
C THR A 8 2.14 -8.66 7.62
N ILE A 9 1.50 -8.97 8.74
CA ILE A 9 0.34 -8.25 9.25
C ILE A 9 0.77 -7.34 10.40
N LEU A 10 0.47 -6.05 10.29
CA LEU A 10 0.74 -5.05 11.32
C LEU A 10 -0.59 -4.50 11.85
N ASN A 11 -0.73 -4.44 13.17
CA ASN A 11 -1.89 -3.85 13.81
C ASN A 11 -1.54 -2.45 14.32
N ILE A 12 -2.27 -1.45 13.83
CA ILE A 12 -2.20 -0.07 14.32
C ILE A 12 -3.38 0.17 15.25
N SER A 13 -3.06 0.50 16.49
CA SER A 13 -4.04 0.65 17.57
C SER A 13 -4.35 2.11 17.87
N ARG A 14 -3.43 3.02 17.56
CA ARG A 14 -3.52 4.44 17.87
C ARG A 14 -2.91 5.31 16.79
N ALA A 15 -3.33 6.56 16.79
CA ALA A 15 -2.76 7.62 15.98
C ALA A 15 -1.25 7.78 16.21
N TYR A 16 -0.52 8.10 15.14
CA TYR A 16 0.93 8.32 15.09
C TYR A 16 1.77 7.14 15.57
N GLU A 17 1.20 5.94 15.59
CA GLU A 17 1.94 4.73 15.96
C GLU A 17 3.01 4.39 14.92
N ILE A 18 4.22 4.11 15.39
CA ILE A 18 5.32 3.61 14.57
C ILE A 18 5.47 2.12 14.87
N ARG A 19 5.46 1.29 13.82
CA ARG A 19 5.66 -0.15 13.91
C ARG A 19 6.97 -0.55 13.25
N HIS A 20 7.86 -1.13 14.04
CA HIS A 20 9.02 -1.85 13.54
C HIS A 20 8.65 -3.32 13.36
N PHE A 21 9.08 -3.91 12.26
CA PHE A 21 8.86 -5.32 11.96
C PHE A 21 10.02 -5.91 11.17
N GLN A 22 10.07 -7.24 11.11
CA GLN A 22 11.06 -7.98 10.35
C GLN A 22 10.37 -9.07 9.55
N VAL A 23 10.80 -9.23 8.31
CA VAL A 23 10.34 -10.28 7.40
C VAL A 23 11.53 -11.20 7.13
N ARG A 24 11.36 -12.48 7.43
CA ARG A 24 12.37 -13.50 7.11
C ARG A 24 12.22 -13.89 5.66
N ILE A 25 13.29 -13.73 4.89
CA ILE A 25 13.35 -14.13 3.49
C ILE A 25 13.95 -15.54 3.42
N PRO A 26 13.27 -16.49 2.74
CA PRO A 26 13.80 -17.83 2.50
C PRO A 26 15.15 -17.79 1.76
N ARG A 27 16.06 -18.72 2.09
CA ARG A 27 17.42 -18.76 1.51
C ARG A 27 17.46 -19.16 0.03
N ASP A 28 16.40 -19.79 -0.45
CA ASP A 28 16.18 -20.12 -1.85
C ASP A 28 15.66 -18.93 -2.67
N THR A 29 15.52 -17.74 -2.06
CA THR A 29 15.13 -16.53 -2.77
C THR A 29 16.24 -16.09 -3.73
N GLN A 30 15.85 -15.84 -4.98
CA GLN A 30 16.69 -15.20 -5.99
C GLN A 30 16.63 -13.68 -5.87
N SER A 31 15.42 -13.13 -5.74
CA SER A 31 15.19 -11.69 -5.62
C SER A 31 13.82 -11.41 -5.02
N ILE A 32 13.66 -10.24 -4.43
CA ILE A 32 12.35 -9.60 -4.26
C ILE A 32 11.93 -9.08 -5.64
N CYS A 33 10.66 -9.22 -6.01
CA CYS A 33 10.15 -8.78 -7.31
C CYS A 33 8.99 -7.79 -7.22
N ALA A 34 8.27 -7.74 -6.10
CA ALA A 34 7.21 -6.77 -5.90
C ALA A 34 6.91 -6.54 -4.42
N ILE A 35 6.42 -5.35 -4.09
CA ILE A 35 5.93 -4.99 -2.77
C ILE A 35 4.53 -4.43 -2.91
N GLU A 36 3.59 -4.95 -2.12
CA GLU A 36 2.23 -4.41 -2.02
C GLU A 36 1.89 -4.05 -0.58
N LEU A 37 1.09 -2.99 -0.45
CA LEU A 37 0.60 -2.51 0.83
C LEU A 37 -0.92 -2.42 0.77
N THR A 38 -1.58 -3.11 1.70
CA THR A 38 -3.04 -3.05 1.82
C THR A 38 -3.45 -2.72 3.24
N VAL A 39 -4.58 -2.05 3.38
CA VAL A 39 -5.11 -1.61 4.68
C VAL A 39 -6.54 -2.10 4.86
N ARG A 40 -6.88 -2.44 6.10
CA ARG A 40 -8.21 -2.87 6.51
C ARG A 40 -8.54 -2.24 7.86
N ALA A 41 -9.58 -1.42 7.92
CA ALA A 41 -10.07 -0.89 9.19
C ALA A 41 -10.72 -1.97 10.06
N ASN A 42 -10.46 -1.97 11.37
CA ASN A 42 -11.16 -2.87 12.31
C ASN A 42 -12.48 -2.22 12.74
N GLY A 43 -13.56 -2.44 11.99
CA GLY A 43 -14.92 -2.04 12.39
C GLY A 43 -15.76 -1.39 11.28
N LYS A 44 -16.91 -0.80 11.68
CA LYS A 44 -17.82 -0.08 10.76
C LYS A 44 -17.05 1.06 10.09
N SER A 45 -16.91 0.95 8.77
CA SER A 45 -16.47 1.93 7.77
C SER A 45 -15.82 3.19 8.34
N LEU A 46 -14.56 3.43 7.97
CA LEU A 46 -14.07 4.81 7.78
C LEU A 46 -15.20 5.54 7.04
N GLY A 47 -15.71 6.62 7.64
CA GLY A 47 -16.98 7.22 7.21
C GLY A 47 -17.02 7.34 5.69
N LYS A 48 -18.14 6.95 5.06
CA LYS A 48 -18.30 7.16 3.63
C LYS A 48 -18.05 8.65 3.37
N VAL A 49 -16.95 8.97 2.68
CA VAL A 49 -16.78 10.31 2.13
C VAL A 49 -17.96 10.49 1.18
N ALA A 50 -18.86 11.41 1.52
CA ALA A 50 -19.99 11.68 0.66
C ALA A 50 -19.43 12.10 -0.71
N PRO A 51 -19.88 11.49 -1.82
CA PRO A 51 -19.41 11.86 -3.13
C PRO A 51 -19.67 13.36 -3.33
N VAL A 52 -18.63 14.09 -3.73
CA VAL A 52 -18.72 15.54 -3.92
C VAL A 52 -19.56 15.79 -5.18
N GLU A 53 -20.70 16.45 -5.03
CA GLU A 53 -21.58 16.80 -6.16
C GLU A 53 -20.95 17.81 -7.15
N ASN A 54 -19.75 18.32 -6.87
CA ASN A 54 -19.04 19.32 -7.65
C ASN A 54 -17.79 18.77 -8.35
N ILE A 55 -17.87 18.70 -9.67
CA ILE A 55 -16.87 18.18 -10.64
C ILE A 55 -15.55 19.00 -10.65
N LEU A 56 -15.45 20.08 -9.88
CA LEU A 56 -14.26 20.96 -9.80
C LEU A 56 -13.58 20.94 -8.42
N ASN A 57 -14.11 20.22 -7.44
CA ASN A 57 -13.56 20.17 -6.09
C ASN A 57 -12.66 18.95 -5.92
N TYR A 58 -11.44 19.04 -6.45
CA TYR A 58 -10.39 18.06 -6.21
C TYR A 58 -10.12 17.96 -4.70
N GLN A 59 -10.17 16.73 -4.18
CA GLN A 59 -9.81 16.44 -2.80
C GLN A 59 -8.54 15.58 -2.76
N ARG A 60 -7.54 15.99 -1.98
CA ARG A 60 -6.36 15.14 -1.76
C ARG A 60 -6.79 13.85 -1.06
N ASN A 61 -6.28 12.71 -1.53
CA ASN A 61 -6.47 11.43 -0.85
C ASN A 61 -5.79 11.48 0.53
N PRO A 62 -6.50 11.13 1.61
CA PRO A 62 -5.94 11.10 2.95
C PRO A 62 -4.78 10.10 3.03
N LEU A 63 -3.66 10.54 3.62
CA LEU A 63 -2.48 9.70 3.80
C LEU A 63 -2.62 8.90 5.10
N PHE A 64 -2.65 7.57 5.00
CA PHE A 64 -2.65 6.65 6.13
C PHE A 64 -1.28 6.53 6.78
N GLY A 65 -0.21 6.53 5.99
CA GLY A 65 1.14 6.42 6.53
C GLY A 65 2.19 6.07 5.50
N ASP A 66 3.42 5.92 5.99
CA ASP A 66 4.58 5.59 5.17
C ASP A 66 5.12 4.22 5.58
N LEU A 67 5.52 3.44 4.58
CA LEU A 67 6.30 2.21 4.73
C LEU A 67 7.73 2.46 4.24
N MET A 68 8.71 2.03 5.03
CA MET A 68 10.12 1.96 4.62
C MET A 68 10.64 0.54 4.85
N LEU A 69 11.37 -0.01 3.89
CA LEU A 69 12.04 -1.31 4.00
C LEU A 69 13.54 -1.16 3.81
N PHE A 70 14.29 -1.97 4.55
CA PHE A 70 15.75 -1.94 4.65
C PHE A 70 16.29 -3.37 4.57
N SER A 71 17.41 -3.56 3.89
CA SER A 71 18.19 -4.80 3.91
C SER A 71 19.23 -4.76 5.04
N CYS A 72 19.69 -5.93 5.49
CA CYS A 72 20.69 -6.04 6.56
C CYS A 72 22.14 -5.99 6.06
N GLU A 73 22.39 -6.35 4.80
CA GLU A 73 23.73 -6.54 4.22
C GLU A 73 24.45 -5.19 3.98
N GLU A 74 23.72 -4.20 3.48
CA GLU A 74 24.13 -2.79 3.42
C GLU A 74 22.90 -1.99 3.87
N GLY A 75 23.00 -1.17 4.92
CA GLY A 75 21.88 -0.47 5.57
C GLY A 75 21.18 0.60 4.73
N ASN A 76 20.89 0.31 3.47
CA ASN A 76 20.24 1.16 2.50
C ASN A 76 18.75 0.83 2.49
N CYS A 77 17.95 1.88 2.72
CA CYS A 77 16.52 1.79 2.47
C CYS A 77 16.32 1.49 0.98
N PHE A 78 15.78 0.31 0.66
CA PHE A 78 15.60 -0.12 -0.72
C PHE A 78 14.19 0.16 -1.24
N TYR A 79 13.25 0.46 -0.35
CA TYR A 79 11.87 0.77 -0.72
C TYR A 79 11.24 1.76 0.26
N THR A 80 10.54 2.73 -0.30
CA THR A 80 9.68 3.66 0.44
C THR A 80 8.34 3.76 -0.28
N GLY A 81 7.24 3.49 0.41
CA GLY A 81 5.90 3.56 -0.16
C GLY A 81 4.95 4.35 0.74
N GLU A 82 4.04 5.11 0.13
CA GLU A 82 2.98 5.82 0.83
C GLU A 82 1.65 5.05 0.72
N LEU A 83 0.94 4.94 1.84
CA LEU A 83 -0.39 4.36 1.89
C LEU A 83 -1.44 5.46 1.89
N HIS A 84 -2.24 5.53 0.83
CA HIS A 84 -3.35 6.48 0.72
C HIS A 84 -4.68 5.78 1.01
N GLU A 85 -5.63 6.51 1.57
CA GLU A 85 -7.05 6.13 1.60
C GLU A 85 -7.57 6.05 0.16
N SER A 86 -8.61 5.25 -0.07
CA SER A 86 -9.26 5.09 -1.38
C SER A 86 -9.45 6.42 -2.11
N ASP A 87 -9.42 6.38 -3.44
CA ASP A 87 -9.52 7.57 -4.27
C ASP A 87 -10.80 8.38 -3.99
N ASN A 88 -10.62 9.52 -3.30
CA ASN A 88 -11.68 10.49 -2.99
C ASN A 88 -12.22 11.17 -4.26
N ASN A 89 -11.50 11.04 -5.38
CA ASN A 89 -11.88 11.59 -6.67
C ASN A 89 -12.33 10.50 -7.65
N SER A 90 -12.67 9.29 -7.18
CA SER A 90 -13.11 8.17 -8.02
C SER A 90 -14.34 8.46 -8.91
N LEU A 91 -15.04 9.59 -8.68
CA LEU A 91 -16.14 10.10 -9.51
C LEU A 91 -15.82 11.44 -10.21
N MET A 92 -14.65 12.05 -9.97
CA MET A 92 -14.19 13.15 -10.83
C MET A 92 -13.89 12.58 -12.20
N PHE A 93 -14.42 13.23 -13.24
CA PHE A 93 -14.34 12.72 -14.61
C PHE A 93 -15.03 11.37 -14.83
N ASP A 94 -16.08 11.06 -14.04
CA ASP A 94 -17.03 10.02 -14.40
C ASP A 94 -17.83 10.46 -15.63
N PHE A 95 -17.33 10.06 -16.80
CA PHE A 95 -17.95 10.36 -18.08
C PHE A 95 -19.15 9.44 -18.40
N SER A 96 -19.58 8.56 -17.49
CA SER A 96 -20.75 7.67 -17.73
C SER A 96 -22.07 8.42 -17.92
N LYS A 97 -22.11 9.72 -17.57
CA LYS A 97 -23.24 10.63 -17.87
C LYS A 97 -23.09 11.38 -19.19
N PHE A 98 -21.94 11.31 -19.84
CA PHE A 98 -21.78 11.81 -21.20
C PHE A 98 -22.35 10.75 -22.13
N GLU A 99 -23.45 11.07 -22.78
CA GLU A 99 -24.31 10.16 -23.54
C GLU A 99 -23.65 9.50 -24.78
N LYS A 100 -22.32 9.59 -24.94
CA LYS A 100 -21.69 9.22 -26.20
C LYS A 100 -20.18 9.00 -26.17
N ASP A 101 -19.65 8.18 -25.26
CA ASP A 101 -18.26 7.76 -25.38
C ASP A 101 -18.13 6.23 -25.32
N GLU A 102 -17.72 5.66 -26.46
CA GLU A 102 -17.21 4.28 -26.54
C GLU A 102 -15.85 4.27 -25.83
N PHE A 103 -15.85 4.09 -24.51
CA PHE A 103 -14.61 4.03 -23.74
C PHE A 103 -13.78 2.83 -24.18
N ALA A 104 -12.48 3.04 -24.37
CA ALA A 104 -11.55 1.97 -24.65
C ALA A 104 -11.30 1.13 -23.38
N GLU A 105 -11.02 -0.16 -23.55
CA GLU A 105 -10.87 -1.13 -22.44
C GLU A 105 -9.80 -0.72 -21.40
N TRP A 106 -8.83 0.11 -21.80
CA TRP A 106 -7.74 0.58 -20.96
C TRP A 106 -8.08 1.76 -20.04
N THR A 107 -9.26 2.37 -20.17
CA THR A 107 -9.63 3.59 -19.41
C THR A 107 -10.09 3.34 -17.97
N HIS A 108 -10.30 2.08 -17.56
CA HIS A 108 -10.86 1.72 -16.23
C HIS A 108 -9.93 0.89 -15.33
N GLY A 109 -8.68 0.67 -15.72
CA GLY A 109 -7.72 -0.05 -14.89
C GLY A 109 -6.85 0.91 -14.10
N ALA A 110 -7.22 1.25 -12.86
CA ALA A 110 -6.21 1.66 -11.89
C ALA A 110 -5.29 0.46 -11.69
N LYS A 111 -4.16 0.44 -12.41
CA LYS A 111 -3.19 -0.63 -12.31
C LYS A 111 -2.58 -0.52 -10.92
N GLN A 112 -2.91 -1.47 -10.03
CA GLN A 112 -2.07 -1.75 -8.87
C GLN A 112 -0.75 -2.26 -9.44
N GLU A 113 0.13 -1.35 -9.81
CA GLU A 113 1.45 -1.69 -10.30
C GLU A 113 2.26 -2.15 -9.10
N ALA A 114 2.48 -3.47 -9.03
CA ALA A 114 3.57 -4.04 -8.27
C ALA A 114 4.85 -3.29 -8.64
N GLU A 115 5.43 -2.57 -7.69
CA GLU A 115 6.69 -1.86 -7.91
C GLU A 115 7.83 -2.87 -7.89
N GLU A 116 8.53 -3.00 -9.01
CA GLU A 116 9.63 -3.95 -9.15
C GLU A 116 10.86 -3.42 -8.41
N VAL A 117 11.27 -4.12 -7.36
CA VAL A 117 12.45 -3.76 -6.56
C VAL A 117 13.38 -4.95 -6.50
N THR A 118 14.53 -4.85 -7.17
CA THR A 118 15.55 -5.90 -7.13
C THR A 118 16.44 -5.74 -5.90
N VAL A 119 16.29 -6.64 -4.94
CA VAL A 119 17.20 -6.78 -3.79
C VAL A 119 17.99 -8.08 -3.94
N ASP A 120 19.28 -8.03 -3.62
CA ASP A 120 20.18 -9.18 -3.72
C ASP A 120 19.70 -10.37 -2.88
N GLY A 121 19.82 -11.58 -3.45
CA GLY A 121 19.28 -12.83 -2.92
C GLY A 121 19.94 -13.30 -1.62
N ASP A 122 21.05 -12.69 -1.22
CA ASP A 122 21.71 -12.96 0.07
C ASP A 122 20.98 -12.30 1.25
N THR A 123 20.01 -11.40 0.99
CA THR A 123 19.21 -10.77 2.04
C THR A 123 18.32 -11.80 2.75
N THR A 124 18.71 -12.22 3.94
CA THR A 124 17.94 -13.18 4.76
C THR A 124 16.85 -12.51 5.63
N VAL A 125 16.99 -11.22 5.90
CA VAL A 125 16.05 -10.45 6.73
C VAL A 125 15.82 -9.08 6.09
N VAL A 126 14.56 -8.75 5.88
CA VAL A 126 14.10 -7.41 5.55
C VAL A 126 13.59 -6.75 6.82
N MET A 127 14.11 -5.59 7.16
CA MET A 127 13.60 -4.77 8.25
C MET A 127 12.61 -3.76 7.69
N GLY A 128 11.49 -3.58 8.39
CA GLY A 128 10.45 -2.66 7.99
C GLY A 128 10.09 -1.68 9.09
N VAL A 129 9.78 -0.45 8.69
CA VAL A 129 9.23 0.60 9.56
C VAL A 129 7.98 1.16 8.90
N TYR A 130 6.84 1.00 9.55
CA TYR A 130 5.60 1.68 9.18
C TYR A 130 5.36 2.85 10.14
N ARG A 131 5.02 4.02 9.61
CA ARG A 131 4.68 5.23 10.38
C ARG A 131 3.25 5.65 10.06
N ASP A 132 2.37 5.58 11.04
CA ASP A 132 1.01 6.11 10.92
C ASP A 132 1.01 7.65 10.80
N LYS A 133 0.19 8.16 9.88
CA LYS A 133 -0.05 9.60 9.67
C LYS A 133 -1.54 9.97 9.80
N THR A 134 -2.43 9.02 10.12
CA THR A 134 -3.88 9.23 10.22
C THR A 134 -4.28 10.26 11.30
N GLY A 135 -3.45 10.42 12.34
CA GLY A 135 -3.72 11.36 13.44
C GLY A 135 -3.83 12.84 13.05
N LYS A 136 -3.50 13.21 11.81
CA LYS A 136 -3.69 14.58 11.28
C LYS A 136 -5.09 14.80 10.67
N ALA A 137 -5.81 13.73 10.34
CA ALA A 137 -7.06 13.79 9.56
C ALA A 137 -8.27 13.17 10.26
N ILE A 138 -8.07 12.19 11.16
CA ILE A 138 -9.16 11.38 11.73
C ILE A 138 -9.23 11.56 13.25
N THR A 139 -10.33 12.13 13.75
CA THR A 139 -10.57 12.43 15.18
C THR A 139 -10.96 11.20 16.01
N GLU A 140 -11.44 10.13 15.37
CA GLU A 140 -11.80 8.85 16.00
C GLU A 140 -11.08 7.69 15.30
N ILE A 141 -9.83 7.44 15.67
CA ILE A 141 -9.09 6.31 15.09
C ILE A 141 -9.50 5.03 15.81
N ARG A 142 -10.34 4.23 15.15
CA ARG A 142 -10.48 2.81 15.45
C ARG A 142 -9.31 2.10 14.79
N GLY A 143 -8.63 1.23 15.55
CA GLY A 143 -7.44 0.55 15.06
C GLY A 143 -7.65 -0.14 13.71
N TYR A 144 -6.59 -0.33 12.97
CA TYR A 144 -6.62 -0.91 11.63
C TYR A 144 -5.46 -1.87 11.40
N GLU A 145 -5.65 -2.79 10.48
CA GLU A 145 -4.69 -3.79 10.05
C GLU A 145 -4.04 -3.34 8.74
N ILE A 146 -2.72 -3.49 8.64
CA ILE A 146 -1.96 -3.29 7.42
C ILE A 146 -1.37 -4.64 7.03
N LYS A 147 -1.46 -5.00 5.76
CA LYS A 147 -0.73 -6.14 5.21
C LYS A 147 0.36 -5.63 4.29
N VAL A 148 1.59 -5.95 4.66
CA VAL A 148 2.77 -5.79 3.81
C VAL A 148 2.99 -7.12 3.12
N ILE A 149 2.91 -7.13 1.79
CA ILE A 149 3.08 -8.32 0.97
C ILE A 149 4.38 -8.14 0.19
N ILE A 150 5.32 -9.04 0.41
CA ILE A 150 6.59 -9.06 -0.31
C ILE A 150 6.57 -10.26 -1.24
N TRP A 151 6.59 -10.01 -2.54
CA TRP A 151 6.70 -11.04 -3.56
C TRP A 151 8.17 -11.37 -3.78
N ILE A 152 8.47 -12.67 -3.72
CA ILE A 152 9.80 -13.21 -3.94
C ILE A 152 9.78 -14.18 -5.10
N LYS A 153 10.91 -14.22 -5.80
CA LYS A 153 11.21 -15.20 -6.83
C LYS A 153 12.18 -16.23 -6.26
N THR A 154 11.84 -17.51 -6.29
CA THR A 154 12.72 -18.57 -5.78
C THR A 154 13.58 -19.15 -6.91
N LYS A 155 14.81 -19.52 -6.56
CA LYS A 155 15.66 -20.41 -7.36
C LYS A 155 14.98 -21.79 -7.31
N ASP A 156 14.71 -22.38 -8.47
CA ASP A 156 14.07 -23.71 -8.54
C ASP A 156 14.85 -24.77 -7.73
#